data_AF-X1S2U7-F1
#
_entry.id   AF-X1S2U7-F1
#
_cell.length_a   1.000
_cell.length_b   1.000
_cell.length_c   1.000
_cell.angle_alpha   90.00
_cell.angle_beta   90.00
_cell.angle_gamma   90.00
#
_symmetry.space_group_name_H-M   'P 1'
#
loop_
_entity.id
_entity.type
_entity.pdbx_description
1 polymer ?
#
loop_
_entity_poly.entity_id
_entity_poly.type
_entity_poly.pdbx_seq_one_letter_code
_entity_poly.pdbx_strand_id
1 'polypeptide(L)'
;DGTFPATAPFTTDSFEINHDSIWQVQIGLTGTDVDAVVTLEQSADGIFWDSLQNAVAVDVPSNDSVTFEDSFFSGRYFRLVYGGEPTTGTISIILTEKL
;
A
#
# COMPACT_ATOMS: atom_id res chain seq x y z
N ASP A 1 -2.25 -2.70 10.42
CA ASP A 1 -0.86 -3.20 10.51
C ASP A 1 -0.81 -4.64 10.00
N GLY A 2 -0.03 -4.88 8.96
CA GLY A 2 0.09 -6.20 8.33
C GLY A 2 1.52 -6.42 7.85
N THR A 3 1.99 -7.67 7.97
CA THR A 3 3.32 -8.13 7.56
C THR A 3 3.13 -9.23 6.52
N PHE A 4 3.72 -9.05 5.34
CA PHE A 4 3.52 -9.97 4.20
C PHE A 4 4.86 -10.45 3.62
N PRO A 5 5.05 -11.76 3.38
CA PRO A 5 6.24 -12.27 2.70
C PRO A 5 6.21 -11.94 1.20
N ALA A 6 7.24 -11.24 0.69
CA ALA A 6 7.30 -10.73 -0.68
C ALA A 6 7.87 -11.73 -1.73
N THR A 7 7.59 -13.03 -1.62
CA THR A 7 8.25 -14.06 -2.44
C THR A 7 7.71 -14.17 -3.88
N ALA A 8 6.69 -13.41 -4.23
CA ALA A 8 6.09 -13.26 -5.56
C ALA A 8 5.18 -12.03 -5.56
N PRO A 9 4.71 -11.54 -6.72
CA PRO A 9 3.61 -10.59 -6.78
C PRO A 9 2.42 -11.08 -5.94
N PHE A 10 1.92 -10.22 -5.06
CA PHE A 10 0.80 -10.54 -4.18
C PHE A 10 -0.08 -9.32 -3.97
N THR A 11 -1.30 -9.56 -3.53
CA THR A 11 -2.23 -8.51 -3.09
C THR A 11 -2.47 -8.70 -1.60
N THR A 12 -2.34 -7.63 -0.82
CA THR A 12 -2.65 -7.68 0.60
C THR A 12 -4.13 -7.97 0.81
N ASP A 13 -4.48 -8.45 1.99
CA ASP A 13 -5.87 -8.35 2.44
C ASP A 13 -6.32 -6.88 2.41
N SER A 14 -7.60 -6.69 2.12
CA SER A 14 -8.22 -5.38 2.18
C SER A 14 -8.72 -5.05 3.57
N PHE A 15 -8.77 -3.77 3.90
CA PHE A 15 -9.44 -3.29 5.11
C PHE A 15 -10.28 -2.05 4.82
N GLU A 16 -11.23 -1.77 5.71
CA GLU A 16 -12.07 -0.58 5.62
C GLU A 16 -11.32 0.66 6.09
N ILE A 17 -11.46 1.74 5.33
CA ILE A 17 -10.88 3.05 5.62
C ILE A 17 -12.00 4.09 5.73
N ASN A 18 -11.82 5.10 6.58
CA ASN A 18 -12.72 6.26 6.59
C ASN A 18 -12.46 7.09 5.33
N HIS A 19 -13.41 7.07 4.39
CA HIS A 19 -13.31 7.80 3.12
C HIS A 19 -13.69 9.28 3.22
N ASP A 20 -14.14 9.74 4.40
CA ASP A 20 -14.44 11.15 4.66
C ASP A 20 -13.21 11.93 5.19
N SER A 21 -12.04 11.29 5.27
CA SER A 21 -10.82 11.86 5.84
C SER A 21 -9.66 11.88 4.84
N ILE A 22 -8.68 12.74 5.12
CA ILE A 22 -7.39 12.77 4.43
C ILE A 22 -6.39 11.95 5.25
N TRP A 23 -5.57 11.15 4.58
CA TRP A 23 -4.65 10.22 5.21
C TRP A 23 -3.21 10.46 4.77
N GLN A 24 -2.29 10.43 5.74
CA GLN A 24 -0.90 10.12 5.46
C GLN A 24 -0.77 8.60 5.33
N VAL A 25 -0.15 8.15 4.23
CA VAL A 25 0.12 6.74 3.95
C VAL A 25 1.62 6.53 3.93
N GLN A 26 2.14 5.71 4.85
CA GLN A 26 3.54 5.30 4.83
C GLN A 26 3.63 3.81 4.49
N ILE A 27 4.48 3.48 3.53
CA ILE A 27 4.73 2.10 3.07
C ILE A 27 6.20 1.81 3.29
N GLY A 28 6.48 0.76 4.06
CA GLY A 28 7.85 0.36 4.41
C GLY A 28 8.17 -1.04 3.93
N LEU A 29 9.44 -1.25 3.58
CA LEU A 29 10.04 -2.56 3.36
C LEU A 29 11.09 -2.81 4.44
N THR A 30 11.12 -4.03 4.96
CA THR A 30 12.16 -4.47 5.92
C THR A 30 12.63 -5.88 5.62
N GLY A 31 13.93 -6.11 5.79
CA GLY A 31 14.55 -7.42 5.55
C GLY A 31 14.54 -7.83 4.07
N THR A 32 14.54 -6.85 3.16
CA THR A 32 14.57 -7.05 1.70
C THR A 32 15.92 -6.58 1.14
N ASP A 33 16.40 -7.22 0.08
CA ASP A 33 17.69 -6.87 -0.56
C ASP A 33 17.50 -6.06 -1.86
N VAL A 34 16.25 -5.83 -2.25
CA VAL A 34 15.84 -5.15 -3.48
C VAL A 34 14.64 -4.25 -3.23
N ASP A 35 14.52 -3.21 -4.04
CA ASP A 35 13.39 -2.28 -4.01
C ASP A 35 12.10 -2.99 -4.48
N ALA A 36 10.95 -2.45 -4.09
CA ALA A 36 9.65 -2.94 -4.52
C ALA A 36 8.89 -1.91 -5.35
N VAL A 37 7.99 -2.41 -6.19
CA VAL A 37 6.97 -1.58 -6.85
C VAL A 37 5.61 -1.95 -6.28
N VAL A 38 4.88 -0.97 -5.77
CA VAL A 38 3.55 -1.15 -5.18
C VAL A 38 2.52 -0.26 -5.84
N THR A 39 1.28 -0.73 -5.91
CA THR A 39 0.13 0.08 -6.34
C THR A 39 -0.90 0.08 -5.24
N LEU A 40 -1.41 1.25 -4.89
CA LEU A 40 -2.49 1.40 -3.92
C LEU A 40 -3.80 1.30 -4.69
N GLU A 41 -4.71 0.48 -4.20
CA GLU A 41 -6.04 0.34 -4.78
C GLU A 41 -7.12 0.62 -3.73
N GLN A 42 -8.23 1.16 -4.22
CA GLN A 42 -9.43 1.39 -3.44
C GLN A 42 -10.63 0.70 -4.08
N SER A 43 -11.65 0.43 -3.28
CA SER A 43 -12.91 -0.14 -3.75
C SER A 43 -14.09 0.40 -2.96
N ALA A 44 -15.23 0.58 -3.63
CA ALA A 44 -16.48 0.92 -2.96
C ALA A 44 -17.15 -0.31 -2.31
N ASP A 45 -16.94 -1.50 -2.86
CA ASP A 45 -17.69 -2.73 -2.53
C ASP A 45 -16.81 -3.94 -2.17
N GLY A 46 -15.49 -3.81 -2.28
CA GLY A 46 -14.52 -4.89 -2.07
C GLY A 46 -14.38 -5.86 -3.25
N ILE A 47 -15.13 -5.65 -4.33
CA ILE A 47 -15.18 -6.53 -5.51
C ILE A 47 -14.47 -5.87 -6.70
N PHE A 48 -14.83 -4.63 -7.02
CA PHE A 48 -14.21 -3.87 -8.10
C PHE A 48 -13.20 -2.88 -7.54
N TRP A 49 -11.99 -2.91 -8.08
CA TRP A 49 -10.84 -2.18 -7.54
C TRP A 49 -10.30 -1.20 -8.56
N ASP A 50 -10.08 0.04 -8.11
CA ASP A 50 -9.48 1.12 -8.87
C ASP A 50 -8.14 1.51 -8.23
N SER A 51 -7.11 1.68 -9.05
CA SER A 51 -5.83 2.21 -8.57
C SER A 51 -5.97 3.68 -8.17
N LEU A 52 -5.33 4.09 -7.07
CA LEU A 52 -5.20 5.50 -6.73
C LEU A 52 -4.24 6.17 -7.71
N GLN A 53 -4.72 7.16 -8.47
CA GLN A 53 -3.93 7.83 -9.51
C GLN A 53 -2.61 8.42 -9.01
N ASN A 54 -2.57 8.90 -7.76
CA ASN A 54 -1.37 9.47 -7.14
C ASN A 54 -0.41 8.42 -6.55
N ALA A 55 -0.75 7.13 -6.63
CA ALA A 55 -0.02 6.03 -6.01
C ALA A 55 -0.04 4.75 -6.86
N VAL A 56 0.15 4.92 -8.17
CA VAL A 56 0.36 3.83 -9.13
C VAL A 56 1.86 3.57 -9.29
N ALA A 57 2.27 2.30 -9.22
CA ALA A 57 3.66 1.86 -9.44
C ALA A 57 4.69 2.69 -8.64
N VAL A 58 4.46 2.80 -7.34
CA VAL A 58 5.31 3.47 -6.38
C VAL A 58 6.54 2.61 -6.08
N ASP A 59 7.72 3.16 -6.30
CA ASP A 59 8.98 2.56 -5.86
C ASP A 59 9.13 2.72 -4.34
N VAL A 60 9.29 1.60 -3.63
CA VAL A 60 9.62 1.56 -2.21
C VAL A 60 11.05 1.03 -2.06
N PRO A 61 12.00 1.82 -1.53
CA PRO A 61 13.39 1.39 -1.44
C PRO A 61 13.56 0.24 -0.43
N SER A 62 14.53 -0.64 -0.71
CA SER A 62 14.90 -1.73 0.17
C SER A 62 15.30 -1.23 1.57
N ASN A 63 14.74 -1.87 2.60
CA ASN A 63 14.95 -1.49 4.00
C ASN A 63 14.64 -0.02 4.35
N ASP A 64 13.77 0.62 3.56
CA ASP A 64 13.33 2.00 3.78
C ASP A 64 11.80 2.12 3.61
N SER A 65 11.30 3.35 3.62
CA SER A 65 9.89 3.65 3.44
C SER A 65 9.65 4.88 2.56
N VAL A 66 8.44 4.92 2.01
CA VAL A 66 7.91 6.09 1.29
C VAL A 66 6.66 6.59 1.97
N THR A 67 6.45 7.90 1.95
CA THR A 67 5.32 8.56 2.60
C THR A 67 4.56 9.44 1.61
N PHE A 68 3.25 9.25 1.58
CA PHE A 68 2.29 10.10 0.89
C PHE A 68 1.55 10.91 1.92
N GLU A 69 1.69 12.23 1.87
CA GLU A 69 1.16 13.10 2.90
C GLU A 69 -0.36 13.26 2.82
N ASP A 70 -0.91 13.48 1.63
CA ASP A 70 -2.31 13.90 1.49
C ASP A 70 -3.06 12.96 0.53
N SER A 71 -3.34 11.75 1.00
CA SER A 71 -4.09 10.75 0.24
C SER A 71 -5.57 10.81 0.59
N PHE A 72 -6.41 11.04 -0.42
CA PHE A 72 -7.86 10.95 -0.31
C PHE A 72 -8.34 9.65 -0.95
N PHE A 73 -9.17 8.90 -0.21
CA PHE A 73 -9.77 7.66 -0.67
C PHE A 73 -11.26 7.90 -0.86
N SER A 74 -11.77 7.77 -2.08
CA SER A 74 -13.21 7.81 -2.36
C SER A 74 -13.90 6.47 -2.16
N GLY A 75 -13.12 5.37 -2.12
CA GLY A 75 -13.59 4.02 -1.84
C GLY A 75 -13.58 3.70 -0.34
N ARG A 76 -14.45 2.78 0.08
CA ARG A 76 -14.54 2.30 1.47
C ARG A 76 -13.43 1.31 1.85
N TYR A 77 -12.93 0.57 0.88
CA TYR A 77 -11.92 -0.45 1.08
C TYR A 77 -10.59 -0.02 0.47
N PHE A 78 -9.50 -0.39 1.12
CA PHE A 78 -8.13 -0.14 0.66
C PHE A 78 -7.34 -1.45 0.65
N ARG A 79 -6.45 -1.61 -0.34
CA ARG A 79 -5.44 -2.67 -0.38
C ARG A 79 -4.18 -2.22 -1.13
N LEU A 80 -3.11 -2.97 -0.97
CA LEU A 80 -1.87 -2.80 -1.72
C LEU A 80 -1.66 -3.98 -2.67
N VAL A 81 -1.30 -3.68 -3.91
CA VAL A 81 -0.85 -4.64 -4.92
C VAL A 81 0.65 -4.54 -5.04
N TYR A 82 1.35 -5.61 -4.68
CA TYR A 82 2.79 -5.76 -4.83
C TYR A 82 3.10 -6.33 -6.21
N GLY A 83 3.81 -5.56 -7.03
CA GLY A 83 4.21 -5.94 -8.39
C GLY A 83 5.70 -6.23 -8.55
N GLY A 84 6.46 -6.28 -7.45
CA GLY A 84 7.92 -6.46 -7.47
C GLY A 84 8.37 -7.89 -7.80
N GLU A 85 9.65 -8.02 -8.13
CA GLU A 85 10.35 -9.31 -8.24
C GLU A 85 10.27 -10.08 -6.90
N PRO A 86 10.34 -11.41 -6.91
CA PRO A 86 10.45 -12.22 -5.70
C PRO A 86 11.58 -11.78 -4.77
N THR A 87 11.26 -11.39 -3.53
CA THR A 87 12.23 -11.06 -2.49
C THR A 87 11.78 -11.62 -1.14
N THR A 88 12.72 -12.02 -0.30
CA THR A 88 12.41 -12.28 1.12
C THR A 88 12.31 -10.95 1.85
N GLY A 89 11.29 -10.79 2.70
CA GLY A 89 11.16 -9.61 3.55
C GLY A 89 9.73 -9.35 4.00
N THR A 90 9.48 -8.16 4.53
CA THR A 90 8.20 -7.72 5.08
C THR A 90 7.81 -6.37 4.51
N ILE A 91 6.58 -6.28 4.01
CA ILE A 91 5.91 -5.01 3.69
C ILE A 91 5.04 -4.59 4.86
N SER A 92 5.13 -3.33 5.27
CA SER A 92 4.28 -2.71 6.30
C SER A 92 3.58 -1.46 5.75
N ILE A 93 2.34 -1.23 6.17
CA ILE A 93 1.57 -0.04 5.83
C ILE A 93 1.09 0.64 7.13
N ILE A 94 1.35 1.94 7.24
CA ILE A 94 0.86 2.78 8.33
C ILE A 94 -0.04 3.85 7.71
N LEU A 95 -1.24 3.96 8.26
CA LEU A 95 -2.19 5.02 7.92
C LEU A 95 -2.35 5.94 9.12
N THR A 96 -2.13 7.23 8.89
CA THR A 96 -2.35 8.27 9.90
C THR A 96 -3.40 9.25 9.37
N GLU A 97 -4.53 9.35 10.06
CA GLU A 97 -5.56 10.33 9.72
C GLU A 97 -5.04 11.74 9.99
N LYS A 98 -5.20 12.64 9.02
CA LYS A 98 -4.87 14.05 9.17
C LYS A 98 -6.07 14.84 9.67
N LEU A 99 -5.82 15.67 10.68
CA LEU A 99 -6.78 16.64 11.24
C LEU A 99 -6.93 17.88 10.37
#